data_AF-A0A519M0D5-F1
#
_entry.id   AF-A0A519M0D5-F1
#
_cell.length_a   1.000
_cell.length_b   1.000
_cell.length_c   1.000
_cell.angle_alpha   90.00
_cell.angle_beta   90.00
_cell.angle_gamma   90.00
#
_symmetry.space_group_name_H-M   'P 1'
#
loop_
_entity.id
_entity.type
_entity.pdbx_description
1 polymer ?
#
loop_
_entity_poly.entity_id
_entity_poly.type
_entity_poly.pdbx_seq_one_letter_code
_entity_poly.pdbx_strand_id
1 'polypeptide(L)'
;INAWNSDWKFDPEDAEYFISEMIGQDLNFNYPEETYSHDLFPYIQSALEKHNLELLSYETYGDSYLFFVANKEDVGRILQLSELTKIEVVQL
;
A
#
# COMPACT_ATOMS: atom_id res chain seq x y z
N ILE A 1 -11.80 7.56 5.49
CA ILE A 1 -10.68 6.60 5.53
C ILE A 1 -9.97 6.77 4.21
N ASN A 2 -8.70 7.18 4.23
CA ASN A 2 -7.89 7.30 3.03
C ASN A 2 -7.36 5.89 2.72
N ALA A 3 -8.10 5.18 1.89
CA ALA A 3 -7.74 3.83 1.44
C ALA A 3 -8.06 3.74 -0.05
N TRP A 4 -7.27 2.93 -0.75
CA TRP A 4 -7.45 2.66 -2.16
C TRP A 4 -7.92 1.22 -2.35
N ASN A 5 -9.14 1.06 -2.85
CA ASN A 5 -9.63 -0.23 -3.30
C ASN A 5 -9.21 -0.44 -4.77
N SER A 6 -8.47 -1.49 -5.04
CA SER A 6 -7.95 -1.82 -6.36
C SER A 6 -8.32 -3.26 -6.74
N ASP A 7 -8.60 -3.47 -8.02
CA ASP A 7 -8.49 -4.81 -8.62
C ASP A 7 -7.04 -5.32 -8.46
N TRP A 8 -6.83 -6.64 -8.45
CA TRP A 8 -5.47 -7.21 -8.44
C TRP A 8 -4.64 -6.77 -9.65
N LYS A 9 -5.31 -6.36 -10.74
CA LYS A 9 -4.68 -5.81 -11.93
C LYS A 9 -4.72 -4.28 -11.91
N PHE A 10 -3.59 -3.65 -11.62
CA PHE A 10 -3.41 -2.20 -11.66
C PHE A 10 -2.05 -1.84 -12.27
N ASP A 11 -1.95 -0.63 -12.79
CA ASP A 11 -0.72 -0.11 -13.38
C ASP A 11 0.00 0.87 -12.42
N PRO A 12 1.23 1.29 -12.76
CA PRO A 12 1.98 2.22 -11.93
C PRO A 12 1.30 3.60 -11.80
N GLU A 13 0.61 4.06 -12.84
CA GLU A 13 -0.04 5.39 -12.85
C GLU A 13 -1.20 5.43 -11.86
N ASP A 14 -1.99 4.35 -11.80
CA ASP A 14 -3.02 4.16 -10.78
C ASP A 14 -2.40 4.22 -9.37
N ALA A 15 -1.32 3.46 -9.14
CA ALA A 15 -0.67 3.41 -7.83
C ALA A 15 -0.08 4.77 -7.40
N GLU A 16 0.61 5.47 -8.30
CA GLU A 16 1.13 6.81 -8.06
C GLU A 16 0.00 7.78 -7.72
N TYR A 17 -1.07 7.80 -8.50
CA TYR A 17 -2.21 8.68 -8.29
C TYR A 17 -2.88 8.45 -6.93
N PHE A 18 -3.31 7.21 -6.65
CA PHE A 18 -4.09 6.93 -5.44
C PHE A 18 -3.25 7.04 -4.17
N ILE A 19 -1.98 6.65 -4.21
CA ILE A 19 -1.11 6.79 -3.04
C ILE A 19 -0.78 8.26 -2.80
N SER A 20 -0.53 9.05 -3.84
CA SER A 20 -0.33 10.50 -3.71
C SER A 20 -1.50 11.18 -3.01
N GLU A 21 -2.73 10.85 -3.42
CA GLU A 21 -3.95 11.33 -2.77
C GLU A 21 -4.06 10.88 -1.31
N MET A 22 -3.68 9.64 -0.99
CA MET A 22 -3.70 9.13 0.39
C MET A 22 -2.73 9.88 1.32
N ILE A 23 -1.53 10.23 0.81
CA ILE A 23 -0.47 10.88 1.58
C ILE A 23 -0.48 12.42 1.48
N GLY A 24 -1.30 12.98 0.58
CA GLY A 24 -1.45 14.42 0.38
C GLY A 24 -0.27 15.11 -0.31
N GLN A 25 0.55 14.37 -1.05
CA GLN A 25 1.70 14.88 -1.82
C GLN A 25 2.02 13.92 -2.97
N ASP A 26 2.66 14.42 -4.03
CA ASP A 26 3.04 13.61 -5.19
C ASP A 26 4.06 12.53 -4.79
N LEU A 27 3.71 11.27 -5.06
CA LEU A 27 4.57 10.11 -4.98
C LEU A 27 4.87 9.62 -6.40
N ASN A 28 6.15 9.59 -6.75
CA ASN A 28 6.63 8.97 -7.99
C ASN A 28 7.73 7.97 -7.65
N PHE A 29 7.83 6.88 -8.39
CA PHE A 29 8.85 5.86 -8.16
C PHE A 29 9.42 5.28 -9.45
N ASN A 30 10.67 4.82 -9.39
CA ASN A 30 11.33 4.22 -10.55
C ASN A 30 11.08 2.71 -10.54
N TYR A 31 10.55 2.19 -11.63
CA TYR A 31 10.25 0.77 -11.84
C TYR A 31 10.70 0.36 -13.26
N PRO A 32 11.05 -0.92 -13.49
CA PRO A 32 11.30 -1.42 -14.84
C PRO A 32 10.08 -1.26 -15.75
N GLU A 33 10.30 -1.12 -17.06
CA GLU A 33 9.20 -1.20 -18.03
C GLU A 33 8.43 -2.52 -17.87
N GLU A 34 7.13 -2.48 -18.15
CA GLU A 34 6.22 -3.62 -18.01
C GLU A 34 6.07 -4.18 -16.58
N THR A 35 6.35 -3.39 -15.55
CA THR A 35 6.04 -3.74 -14.15
C THR A 35 4.60 -3.34 -13.81
N TYR A 36 3.81 -4.26 -13.24
CA TYR A 36 2.40 -4.05 -12.91
C TYR A 36 2.02 -4.75 -11.60
N SER A 37 0.86 -4.40 -11.04
CA SER A 37 0.26 -5.13 -9.93
C SER A 37 1.22 -5.36 -8.74
N HIS A 38 1.26 -6.58 -8.21
CA HIS A 38 2.08 -6.94 -7.05
C HIS A 38 3.59 -6.77 -7.27
N ASP A 39 4.06 -6.79 -8.52
CA ASP A 39 5.47 -6.54 -8.83
C ASP A 39 5.86 -5.08 -8.54
N LEU A 40 4.89 -4.17 -8.37
CA LEU A 40 5.15 -2.78 -8.00
C LEU A 40 5.45 -2.58 -6.51
N PHE A 41 5.08 -3.52 -5.64
CA PHE A 41 5.16 -3.33 -4.18
C PHE A 41 6.57 -2.95 -3.69
N PRO A 42 7.67 -3.61 -4.12
CA PRO A 42 9.00 -3.24 -3.64
C PRO A 42 9.39 -1.80 -4.00
N TYR A 43 8.93 -1.30 -5.15
CA TYR A 43 9.23 0.05 -5.62
C TYR A 43 8.40 1.11 -4.89
N ILE A 44 7.11 0.79 -4.66
CA ILE A 44 6.23 1.62 -3.84
C ILE A 44 6.77 1.73 -2.40
N GLN A 45 7.14 0.60 -1.78
CA GLN A 45 7.70 0.60 -0.42
C GLN A 45 9.00 1.42 -0.35
N SER A 46 9.88 1.28 -1.34
CA SER A 46 11.12 2.08 -1.42
C SER A 46 10.87 3.58 -1.54
N ALA A 47 9.75 3.98 -2.16
CA ALA A 47 9.37 5.38 -2.28
C ALA A 47 8.75 5.91 -0.99
N LEU A 48 7.84 5.16 -0.37
CA LEU A 48 7.20 5.50 0.89
C LEU A 48 8.17 5.54 2.07
N GLU A 49 9.21 4.70 2.07
CA GLU A 49 10.22 4.69 3.13
C GLU A 49 10.93 6.05 3.29
N LYS A 50 11.10 6.81 2.20
CA LYS A 50 11.67 8.17 2.23
C LYS A 50 10.82 9.16 3.04
N HIS A 51 9.56 8.83 3.25
CA HIS A 51 8.59 9.62 4.01
C HIS A 51 8.27 8.99 5.38
N ASN A 52 9.00 7.95 5.80
CA ASN A 52 8.71 7.16 7.00
C ASN A 52 7.30 6.52 6.98
N LEU A 53 6.83 6.19 5.77
CA LEU A 53 5.53 5.57 5.52
C LEU A 53 5.71 4.14 4.98
N GLU A 54 4.65 3.35 5.09
CA GLU A 54 4.61 1.97 4.63
C GLU A 54 3.24 1.63 4.05
N LEU A 55 3.22 0.91 2.91
CA LEU A 55 2.00 0.42 2.28
C LEU A 55 1.55 -0.88 2.96
N LEU A 56 0.27 -0.96 3.30
CA LEU A 56 -0.37 -2.12 3.90
C LEU A 56 -1.66 -2.41 3.11
N SER A 57 -2.17 -3.63 3.21
CA SER A 57 -3.51 -3.97 2.72
C SER A 57 -4.32 -4.65 3.80
N TYR A 58 -5.62 -4.39 3.83
CA TYR A 58 -6.54 -5.32 4.48
C TYR A 58 -6.68 -6.57 3.62
N GLU A 59 -6.82 -7.72 4.28
CA GLU A 59 -7.19 -8.95 3.57
C GLU A 59 -8.65 -8.83 3.08
N THR A 60 -8.87 -9.14 1.80
CA THR A 60 -10.19 -9.08 1.17
C THR A 60 -10.76 -10.46 0.86
N TYR A 61 -9.95 -11.51 0.94
CA TYR A 61 -10.25 -12.89 0.54
C TYR A 61 -10.75 -13.04 -0.91
N GLY A 62 -10.40 -12.08 -1.77
CA GLY A 62 -10.73 -12.08 -3.19
C GLY A 62 -9.60 -11.52 -4.03
N ASP A 63 -9.86 -11.35 -5.32
CA ASP A 63 -8.88 -10.85 -6.29
C ASP A 63 -8.81 -9.31 -6.28
N SER A 64 -8.69 -8.73 -5.09
CA SER A 64 -8.64 -7.27 -4.89
C SER A 64 -7.80 -6.90 -3.68
N TYR A 65 -7.28 -5.68 -3.69
CA TYR A 65 -6.58 -5.10 -2.56
C TYR A 65 -7.38 -3.95 -1.97
N LEU A 66 -7.26 -3.78 -0.65
CA LEU A 66 -7.72 -2.58 0.04
C LEU A 66 -6.51 -1.96 0.74
N PHE A 67 -5.79 -1.15 -0.02
CA PHE A 67 -4.56 -0.52 0.40
C PHE A 67 -4.81 0.64 1.35
N PHE A 68 -3.88 0.83 2.28
CA PHE A 68 -3.76 2.03 3.08
C PHE A 68 -2.28 2.29 3.42
N VAL A 69 -1.98 3.52 3.80
CA VAL A 69 -0.63 3.94 4.19
C VAL A 69 -0.60 4.26 5.68
N ALA A 70 0.44 3.83 6.37
CA ALA A 70 0.66 4.13 7.78
C ALA A 70 2.09 4.62 8.04
N ASN A 71 2.31 5.30 9.18
CA ASN A 71 3.66 5.59 9.63
C ASN A 71 4.35 4.28 10.01
N LYS A 72 5.64 4.17 9.66
CA LYS A 72 6.46 2.99 9.93
C LYS A 72 6.53 2.64 11.42
N GLU A 73 6.51 3.65 12.29
CA GLU A 73 6.49 3.46 13.75
C GLU A 73 5.19 2.83 14.27
N ASP A 74 4.09 2.98 13.55
CA ASP A 74 2.76 2.48 13.93
C ASP A 74 2.50 1.06 13.38
N VAL A 75 3.24 0.60 12.37
CA VAL A 75 3.01 -0.68 11.67
C VAL A 75 2.95 -1.85 12.66
N GLY A 76 3.92 -1.95 13.57
CA GLY A 76 3.94 -3.02 14.58
C GLY A 76 2.70 -3.03 15.47
N ARG A 77 2.19 -1.84 15.84
CA ARG A 77 0.97 -1.71 16.65
C ARG A 77 -0.28 -2.08 15.84
N ILE A 78 -0.33 -1.69 14.56
CA ILE A 78 -1.43 -2.02 13.66
C ILE A 78 -1.53 -3.54 13.47
N LEU A 79 -0.42 -4.22 13.22
CA LEU A 79 -0.40 -5.68 13.07
C LEU A 79 -0.85 -6.40 14.35
N GLN A 80 -0.39 -5.93 15.52
CA GLN A 80 -0.85 -6.47 16.80
C GLN A 80 -2.36 -6.28 17.00
N LEU A 81 -2.89 -5.11 16.62
CA LEU A 81 -4.33 -4.84 16.71
C LEU A 81 -5.13 -5.73 15.75
N SER A 82 -4.64 -5.92 14.52
CA SER A 82 -5.21 -6.82 13.52
C SER A 82 -5.42 -8.23 14.09
N GLU A 83 -4.40 -8.79 14.75
CA GLU A 83 -4.48 -10.12 15.39
C GLU A 83 -5.53 -10.20 16.52
N LEU A 84 -5.66 -9.12 17.31
CA LEU A 84 -6.59 -9.02 18.44
C LEU A 84 -8.03 -8.83 17.96
N THR A 85 -8.25 -7.99 16.95
CA THR A 85 -9.59 -7.66 16.44
C THR A 85 -10.09 -8.64 15.39
N LYS A 86 -9.22 -9.55 14.92
CA LYS A 86 -9.51 -10.47 13.80
C LYS A 86 -9.83 -9.73 12.51
N ILE A 87 -9.21 -8.56 12.32
CA ILE A 87 -9.27 -7.79 11.07
C ILE A 87 -7.90 -7.94 10.45
N GLU A 88 -7.77 -8.83 9.47
CA GLU A 88 -6.47 -9.19 8.90
C GLU A 88 -5.89 -8.04 8.07
N VAL A 89 -4.62 -7.76 8.35
CA VAL A 89 -3.80 -6.75 7.68
C VAL A 89 -2.51 -7.42 7.23
N VAL A 90 -2.14 -7.20 5.98
CA VAL A 90 -0.95 -7.75 5.34
C VAL A 90 0.03 -6.62 5.05
N GLN A 91 1.28 -6.85 5.43
CA GLN A 91 2.43 -6.04 5.03
C GLN A 91 2.92 -6.54 3.66
N LEU A 92 3.04 -5.64 2.69
CA LEU A 92 3.26 -5.93 1.27
C LEU A 92 4.72 -5.79 0.85
#